data_AF-A0A704T5N1-F1
#
_entry.id   AF-A0A704T5N1-F1
#
_cell.length_a   1.000
_cell.length_b   1.000
_cell.length_c   1.000
_cell.angle_alpha   90.00
_cell.angle_beta   90.00
_cell.angle_gamma   90.00
#
_symmetry.space_group_name_H-M   'P 1'
#
loop_
_entity.id
_entity.type
_entity.pdbx_description
1 polymer ?
#
loop_
_entity_poly.entity_id
_entity_poly.type
_entity_poly.pdbx_seq_one_letter_code
_entity_poly.pdbx_strand_id
1 'polypeptide(L)'
;MKKTVTTAVLLCAFAAGTAHAEEKADPNDPCAMVLCLAGKLDGSSPAECDPMYKSFMSIRKKNKHGFLPDHTADARKKKLNECPAADAGTVSKIISSFGRLKNF
;
A
#
# COMPACT_ATOMS: atom_id res chain seq x y z
N MET A 1 17.85 -7.55 -58.66
CA MET A 1 16.47 -7.63 -58.15
C MET A 1 16.31 -8.91 -57.33
N LYS A 2 15.54 -8.87 -56.23
CA LYS A 2 15.10 -9.98 -55.33
C LYS A 2 16.16 -10.38 -54.28
N LYS A 3 16.33 -9.63 -53.18
CA LYS A 3 15.60 -9.66 -51.88
C LYS A 3 15.62 -11.03 -51.19
N THR A 4 16.26 -11.12 -50.03
CA THR A 4 15.58 -11.39 -48.76
C THR A 4 16.49 -11.08 -47.57
N VAL A 5 15.98 -10.18 -46.72
CA VAL A 5 16.59 -9.67 -45.50
C VAL A 5 16.28 -10.61 -44.34
N THR A 6 17.27 -10.77 -43.48
CA THR A 6 17.30 -11.44 -42.18
C THR A 6 16.14 -11.00 -41.27
N THR A 7 15.38 -11.96 -40.74
CA THR A 7 14.50 -11.71 -39.60
C THR A 7 14.57 -12.91 -38.64
N ALA A 8 15.48 -12.82 -37.67
CA ALA A 8 15.40 -13.65 -36.47
C ALA A 8 14.37 -13.00 -35.53
N VAL A 9 13.14 -13.51 -35.52
CA VAL A 9 12.16 -13.15 -34.49
C VAL A 9 12.50 -13.97 -33.25
N LEU A 10 13.32 -13.40 -32.37
CA LEU A 10 13.40 -13.84 -30.98
C LEU A 10 12.12 -13.42 -30.28
N LEU A 11 11.16 -14.34 -30.22
CA LEU A 11 10.02 -14.28 -29.31
C LEU A 11 10.57 -14.43 -27.89
N CYS A 12 10.91 -13.31 -27.25
CA CYS A 12 11.02 -13.26 -25.81
C CYS A 12 9.64 -13.56 -25.24
N ALA A 13 9.43 -14.79 -24.79
CA ALA A 13 8.33 -15.13 -23.91
C ALA A 13 8.53 -14.30 -22.63
N PHE A 14 7.88 -13.14 -22.56
CA PHE A 14 7.57 -12.53 -21.28
C PHE A 14 6.59 -13.49 -20.62
N ALA A 15 7.13 -14.46 -19.88
CA ALA A 15 6.43 -14.98 -18.72
C ALA A 15 6.24 -13.77 -17.81
N ALA A 16 5.17 -13.00 -18.06
CA ALA A 16 4.53 -12.25 -17.00
C ALA A 16 4.19 -13.33 -15.98
N GLY A 17 5.06 -13.48 -14.99
CA GLY A 17 4.76 -14.23 -13.80
C GLY A 17 3.53 -13.55 -13.24
N THR A 18 2.37 -14.06 -13.62
CA THR A 18 1.15 -13.80 -12.91
C THR A 18 1.34 -14.57 -11.61
N ALA A 19 2.07 -13.95 -10.69
CA ALA A 19 1.84 -14.15 -9.28
C ALA A 19 0.41 -13.64 -9.02
N HIS A 20 -0.58 -14.41 -9.49
CA HIS A 20 -1.85 -14.53 -8.81
C HIS A 20 -1.53 -15.28 -7.53
N ALA A 21 -0.83 -14.60 -6.63
CA ALA A 21 -0.85 -14.95 -5.25
C ALA A 21 -2.28 -14.61 -4.80
N GLU A 22 -3.14 -15.63 -4.76
CA GLU A 22 -4.20 -15.70 -3.75
C GLU A 22 -3.56 -15.90 -2.37
N GLU A 23 -2.44 -15.21 -2.10
CA GLU A 23 -1.86 -15.09 -0.79
C GLU A 23 -2.52 -13.86 -0.19
N LYS A 24 -3.41 -14.10 0.78
CA LYS A 24 -3.94 -13.06 1.65
C LYS A 24 -2.75 -12.28 2.20
N ALA A 25 -2.51 -11.08 1.66
CA ALA A 25 -1.44 -10.22 2.14
C ALA A 25 -1.61 -10.02 3.65
N ASP A 26 -0.53 -10.17 4.42
CA ASP A 26 -0.57 -9.97 5.87
C ASP A 26 -1.14 -8.57 6.15
N PRO A 27 -2.24 -8.46 6.91
CA PRO A 27 -2.83 -7.17 7.27
C PRO A 27 -1.85 -6.22 7.98
N ASN A 28 -0.77 -6.75 8.55
CA ASN A 28 0.28 -6.01 9.25
C ASN A 28 1.48 -5.66 8.37
N ASP A 29 1.52 -6.13 7.13
CA ASP A 29 2.58 -5.79 6.17
C ASP A 29 2.49 -4.30 5.82
N PRO A 30 3.55 -3.52 6.06
CA PRO A 30 3.52 -2.07 5.84
C PRO A 30 3.36 -1.72 4.36
N CYS A 31 3.84 -2.54 3.42
CA CYS A 31 3.71 -2.26 1.99
C CYS A 31 2.29 -2.50 1.49
N ALA A 32 1.65 -3.59 1.93
CA ALA A 32 0.24 -3.86 1.68
C ALA A 32 -0.65 -2.77 2.26
N MET A 33 -0.34 -2.26 3.47
CA MET A 33 -1.03 -1.09 4.03
C MET A 33 -0.90 0.14 3.14
N VAL A 34 0.32 0.48 2.69
CA VAL A 34 0.55 1.65 1.82
C VAL A 34 -0.25 1.51 0.52
N LEU A 35 -0.20 0.36 -0.13
CA LEU A 35 -0.91 0.11 -1.38
C LEU A 35 -2.44 0.23 -1.21
N CYS A 36 -2.99 -0.40 -0.17
CA CYS A 36 -4.40 -0.33 0.18
C CYS A 36 -4.85 1.12 0.46
N LEU A 37 -4.11 1.84 1.31
CA LEU A 37 -4.44 3.21 1.71
C LEU A 37 -4.29 4.19 0.55
N ALA A 38 -3.31 3.99 -0.35
CA ALA A 38 -3.15 4.76 -1.57
C ALA A 38 -4.36 4.57 -2.50
N GLY A 39 -4.78 3.33 -2.75
CA GLY A 39 -6.00 3.07 -3.53
C GLY A 39 -7.24 3.74 -2.92
N LYS A 40 -7.33 3.77 -1.58
CA LYS A 40 -8.41 4.44 -0.84
C LYS A 40 -8.39 5.97 -0.98
N LEU A 41 -7.22 6.60 -1.18
CA LEU A 41 -7.13 8.02 -1.51
C LEU A 41 -7.75 8.31 -2.89
N ASP A 42 -7.60 7.38 -3.83
CA ASP A 42 -8.10 7.49 -5.20
C ASP A 42 -9.58 7.03 -5.33
N GLY A 43 -10.25 6.78 -4.21
CA GLY A 43 -11.66 6.34 -4.17
C GLY A 43 -11.87 4.85 -4.37
N SER A 44 -10.81 4.05 -4.45
CA SER A 44 -10.91 2.58 -4.52
C SER A 44 -11.12 1.98 -3.12
N SER A 45 -12.08 1.07 -2.98
CA SER A 45 -12.33 0.37 -1.71
C SER A 45 -12.56 -1.13 -1.92
N PRO A 46 -11.55 -1.88 -2.44
CA PRO A 46 -11.69 -3.32 -2.59
C PRO A 46 -11.79 -3.99 -1.22
N ALA A 47 -12.60 -5.05 -1.10
CA ALA A 47 -12.79 -5.77 0.15
C ALA A 47 -11.48 -6.35 0.72
N GLU A 48 -10.52 -6.70 -0.15
CA GLU A 48 -9.20 -7.19 0.27
C GLU A 48 -8.34 -6.12 0.96
N CYS A 49 -8.68 -4.83 0.86
CA CYS A 49 -8.01 -3.74 1.57
C CYS A 49 -8.55 -3.54 3.00
N ASP A 50 -9.75 -4.05 3.32
CA ASP A 50 -10.35 -3.89 4.64
C ASP A 50 -9.46 -4.37 5.80
N PRO A 51 -8.79 -5.54 5.73
CA PRO A 51 -7.91 -5.99 6.81
C PRO A 51 -6.74 -5.02 7.07
N MET A 52 -6.11 -4.52 6.01
CA MET A 52 -4.98 -3.60 6.08
C MET A 52 -5.42 -2.24 6.61
N TYR A 53 -6.57 -1.73 6.14
CA TYR A 53 -7.15 -0.50 6.64
C TYR A 53 -7.48 -0.60 8.13
N LYS A 54 -8.10 -1.72 8.57
CA LYS A 54 -8.40 -1.98 9.97
C LYS A 54 -7.13 -2.09 10.83
N SER A 55 -6.10 -2.78 10.34
CA SER A 55 -4.82 -2.90 11.05
C SER A 55 -4.14 -1.54 11.20
N PHE A 56 -4.07 -0.74 10.13
CA PHE A 56 -3.59 0.65 10.19
C PHE A 56 -4.39 1.50 11.18
N MET A 57 -5.73 1.38 11.17
CA MET A 57 -6.61 2.10 12.09
C MET A 57 -6.47 1.64 13.55
N SER A 58 -6.07 0.38 13.78
CA SER A 58 -5.84 -0.17 15.12
C SER A 58 -4.62 0.46 15.82
N ILE A 59 -3.65 0.97 15.06
CA ILE A 59 -2.51 1.72 15.57
C ILE A 59 -3.03 3.02 16.17
N ARG A 60 -3.13 3.05 17.50
CA ARG A 60 -3.71 4.17 18.25
C ARG A 60 -2.88 4.45 19.49
N LYS A 61 -2.55 5.71 19.69
CA LYS A 61 -1.91 6.20 20.93
C LYS A 61 -2.97 6.83 21.82
N LYS A 62 -2.90 6.51 23.11
CA LYS A 62 -3.79 7.02 24.15
C LYS A 62 -3.02 7.27 25.44
N ASN A 63 -3.49 8.21 26.24
CA ASN A 63 -3.04 8.44 27.61
C ASN A 63 -4.26 8.53 28.56
N LYS A 64 -4.04 8.95 29.81
CA LYS A 64 -5.12 9.15 30.80
C LYS A 64 -6.19 10.17 30.39
N HIS A 65 -5.89 11.05 29.43
CA HIS A 65 -6.79 12.06 28.90
C HIS A 65 -7.48 11.64 27.59
N GLY A 66 -7.18 10.44 27.08
CA GLY A 66 -7.86 9.86 25.93
C GLY A 66 -6.97 9.71 24.70
N PHE A 67 -7.60 9.80 23.53
CA PHE A 67 -6.95 9.57 22.23
C PHE A 67 -6.00 10.73 21.89
N LEU A 68 -4.84 10.39 21.34
CA LEU A 68 -3.80 11.34 20.98
C LEU A 68 -3.65 11.37 19.45
N PRO A 69 -4.28 12.32 18.73
CA PRO A 69 -4.31 12.31 17.27
C PRO A 69 -2.92 12.46 16.65
N ASP A 70 -2.11 13.42 17.13
CA ASP A 70 -0.75 13.67 16.64
C ASP A 70 0.16 12.46 16.84
N HIS A 71 0.22 11.94 18.07
CA HIS A 71 1.01 10.76 18.39
C HIS A 71 0.54 9.50 17.63
N THR A 72 -0.76 9.40 17.34
CA THR A 72 -1.30 8.31 16.52
C THR A 72 -0.88 8.46 15.07
N ALA A 73 -0.95 9.67 14.51
CA ALA A 73 -0.48 9.96 13.16
C ALA A 73 1.01 9.65 13.01
N ASP A 74 1.84 10.00 13.98
CA ASP A 74 3.28 9.67 13.99
C ASP A 74 3.53 8.16 14.04
N ALA A 75 2.79 7.44 14.89
CA ALA A 75 2.92 5.98 14.99
C ALA A 75 2.49 5.27 13.70
N ARG A 76 1.41 5.74 13.08
CA ARG A 76 0.93 5.27 11.79
C ARG A 76 1.93 5.57 10.68
N LYS A 77 2.50 6.78 10.64
CA LYS A 77 3.54 7.16 9.68
C LYS A 77 4.76 6.27 9.80
N LYS A 78 5.21 6.02 11.04
CA LYS A 78 6.32 5.10 11.32
C LYS A 78 6.05 3.71 10.76
N LYS A 79 4.84 3.17 10.95
CA LYS A 79 4.47 1.87 10.39
C LYS A 79 4.58 1.84 8.87
N LEU A 80 4.02 2.85 8.18
CA LEU A 80 4.09 2.89 6.71
C LEU A 80 5.51 3.04 6.19
N ASN A 81 6.37 3.77 6.91
CA ASN A 81 7.79 3.91 6.59
C ASN A 81 8.61 2.64 6.80
N GLU A 82 8.06 1.58 7.42
CA GLU A 82 8.69 0.26 7.44
C GLU A 82 8.64 -0.41 6.04
N CYS A 83 7.81 0.08 5.13
CA CYS A 83 7.81 -0.36 3.75
C CYS A 83 8.94 0.34 2.96
N PRO A 84 9.97 -0.39 2.47
CA PRO A 84 11.09 0.22 1.75
C PRO A 84 10.69 0.77 0.37
N ALA A 85 9.60 0.27 -0.20
CA ALA A 85 9.09 0.71 -1.50
C ALA A 85 8.12 1.91 -1.40
N ALA A 86 7.81 2.39 -0.19
CA ALA A 86 6.82 3.45 -0.01
C ALA A 86 7.38 4.82 -0.42
N ASP A 87 6.67 5.48 -1.34
CA ASP A 87 6.93 6.88 -1.68
C ASP A 87 6.57 7.81 -0.50
N ALA A 88 7.49 8.70 -0.12
CA ALA A 88 7.32 9.60 1.00
C ALA A 88 6.16 10.60 0.80
N GLY A 89 5.89 10.99 -0.46
CA GLY A 89 4.74 11.83 -0.80
C GLY A 89 3.41 11.11 -0.56
N THR A 90 3.33 9.86 -0.98
CA THR A 90 2.19 8.96 -0.80
C THR A 90 1.91 8.72 0.68
N VAL A 91 2.94 8.37 1.47
CA VAL A 91 2.82 8.25 2.93
C VAL A 91 2.30 9.54 3.54
N SER A 92 2.83 10.69 3.12
CA SER A 92 2.41 12.00 3.66
C SER A 92 0.93 12.28 3.37
N LYS A 93 0.44 11.97 2.17
CA LYS A 93 -0.99 12.09 1.81
C LYS A 93 -1.86 11.15 2.65
N ILE A 94 -1.45 9.89 2.80
CA ILE A 94 -2.16 8.90 3.62
C ILE A 94 -2.31 9.41 5.06
N ILE A 95 -1.23 9.93 5.65
CA ILE A 95 -1.23 10.43 7.03
C ILE A 95 -2.06 11.71 7.16
N SER A 96 -2.03 12.60 6.17
CA SER A 96 -2.89 13.79 6.15
C SER A 96 -4.38 13.42 6.14
N SER A 97 -4.76 12.40 5.38
CA SER A 97 -6.17 11.99 5.23
C SER A 97 -6.65 11.12 6.40
N PHE A 98 -5.84 10.16 6.85
CA PHE A 98 -6.28 9.11 7.76
C PHE A 98 -5.52 9.08 9.09
N GLY A 99 -4.33 9.69 9.16
CA GLY A 99 -3.41 9.54 10.29
C GLY A 99 -3.99 9.96 11.64
N ARG A 100 -4.84 10.98 11.66
CA ARG A 100 -5.45 11.54 12.89
C ARG A 100 -6.80 10.94 13.26
N LEU A 101 -7.36 10.06 12.41
CA LEU A 101 -8.70 9.53 12.63
C LEU A 101 -8.73 8.56 13.82
N LYS A 102 -9.72 8.75 14.70
CA LYS A 102 -9.91 7.90 15.89
C LYS A 102 -10.54 6.56 15.52
N ASN A 103 -11.57 6.61 14.69
CA ASN A 103 -12.40 5.49 14.24
C ASN A 103 -12.66 5.64 12.73
N PHE A 104 -13.16 4.59 12.09
CA PHE A 104 -13.65 4.56 10.72
C PHE A 104 -15.18 4.57 10.69
#